data_AF-Q3BBC1-F1
#
_entry.id   AF-Q3BBC1-F1
#
_cell.length_a   1.000
_cell.length_b   1.000
_cell.length_c   1.000
_cell.angle_alpha   90.00
_cell.angle_beta   90.00
_cell.angle_gamma   90.00
#
_symmetry.space_group_name_H-M   'P 1'
#
loop_
_entity.id
_entity.type
_entity.pdbx_description
1 polymer ?
#
loop_
_entity_poly.entity_id
_entity_poly.type
_entity_poly.pdbx_seq_one_letter_code
_entity_poly.pdbx_strand_id
1 'polypeptide(L)'
;WKSEMLTIQYRMNERIMEFPSREFYDGRIVADESVKNITLADLEIKVNASGIWRDILDPNNVLVFIDTCMLENRFERPRRGSESRENPWGPKIVSKIVEKLLESGVKAEMMGVITPYDDQRDFISLNVPEEVEVKTVDGYPGREKEV
;
A
#
# COMPACT_ATOMS: atom_id res chain seq x y z
N TRP A 1 -13.40 26.17 -23.25
CA TRP A 1 -13.27 25.71 -21.86
C TRP A 1 -11.85 25.98 -21.41
N LYS A 2 -11.66 26.68 -20.29
CA LYS A 2 -10.33 26.92 -19.69
C LYS A 2 -10.20 25.93 -18.54
N SER A 3 -9.26 25.00 -18.63
CA SER A 3 -8.97 24.05 -17.56
C SER A 3 -8.02 24.70 -16.56
N GLU A 4 -8.27 24.50 -15.28
CA GLU A 4 -7.41 24.92 -14.18
C GLU A 4 -7.04 23.71 -13.32
N MET A 5 -5.80 23.70 -12.84
CA MET A 5 -5.27 22.60 -12.03
C MET A 5 -5.53 22.87 -10.56
N LEU A 6 -6.12 21.90 -9.87
CA LEU A 6 -6.21 21.91 -8.42
C LEU A 6 -4.85 21.52 -7.84
N THR A 7 -4.31 22.34 -6.94
CA THR A 7 -2.96 22.18 -6.39
C THR A 7 -2.93 21.70 -4.94
N ILE A 8 -4.07 21.70 -4.24
CA ILE A 8 -4.16 21.26 -2.84
C ILE A 8 -4.83 19.89 -2.80
N GLN A 9 -4.22 18.95 -2.08
CA GLN A 9 -4.75 17.61 -1.85
C GLN A 9 -5.00 17.37 -0.36
N TYR A 10 -6.05 16.60 -0.05
CA TYR A 10 -6.58 16.37 1.30
C TYR A 10 -6.58 14.88 1.69
N ARG A 11 -5.66 14.08 1.15
CA ARG A 11 -5.61 12.62 1.31
C ARG A 11 -4.30 12.14 1.91
N MET A 12 -3.18 12.44 1.26
CA MET A 12 -1.90 11.82 1.53
C MET A 12 -1.06 12.64 2.49
N ASN A 13 -0.26 11.95 3.32
CA ASN A 13 0.89 12.54 3.99
C ASN A 13 1.84 13.21 2.97
N GLU A 14 2.52 14.28 3.37
CA GLU A 14 3.45 15.03 2.51
C GLU A 14 4.54 14.14 1.90
N ARG A 15 5.11 13.21 2.68
CA ARG A 15 6.18 12.31 2.22
C ARG A 15 5.72 11.34 1.13
N ILE A 16 4.45 10.92 1.16
CA ILE A 16 3.86 10.07 0.12
C ILE A 16 3.55 10.91 -1.12
N MET A 17 3.01 12.12 -0.93
CA MET A 17 2.62 13.03 -1.98
C MET A 17 3.81 13.60 -2.78
N GLU A 18 4.97 13.77 -2.13
CA GLU A 18 6.14 14.41 -2.73
C GLU A 18 6.56 13.74 -4.05
N PHE A 19 6.65 12.41 -4.08
CA PHE A 19 7.09 11.68 -5.26
C PHE A 19 6.13 11.87 -6.45
N PRO A 20 4.82 11.57 -6.36
CA PRO A 20 3.90 11.84 -7.46
C PRO A 20 3.83 13.31 -7.87
N SER A 21 3.90 14.24 -6.91
CA SER A 21 3.89 15.68 -7.20
C SER A 21 5.08 16.07 -8.09
N ARG A 22 6.29 15.61 -7.75
CA ARG A 22 7.51 15.91 -8.51
C ARG A 22 7.54 15.22 -9.86
N GLU A 23 7.16 13.95 -9.94
CA GLU A 23 7.27 13.16 -11.17
C GLU A 23 6.19 13.47 -12.21
N PHE A 24 4.96 13.79 -11.76
CA PHE A 24 3.81 13.89 -12.66
C PHE A 24 3.15 15.28 -12.69
N TYR A 25 3.51 16.18 -11.77
CA TYR A 25 2.80 17.45 -11.57
C TYR A 25 3.73 18.66 -11.37
N ASP A 26 5.00 18.58 -11.82
CA ASP A 26 5.99 19.65 -11.73
C ASP A 26 6.20 20.19 -10.29
N GLY A 27 5.95 19.36 -9.27
CA GLY A 27 6.03 19.74 -7.86
C GLY A 27 4.93 20.69 -7.39
N ARG A 28 3.82 20.83 -8.15
CA ARG A 28 2.76 21.81 -7.87
C ARG A 28 1.68 21.32 -6.90
N ILE A 29 1.59 20.01 -6.65
CA ILE A 29 0.64 19.48 -5.68
C ILE A 29 1.21 19.66 -4.28
N VAL A 30 0.39 20.15 -3.35
CA VAL A 30 0.74 20.42 -1.96
C VAL A 30 -0.28 19.74 -1.05
N ALA A 31 0.20 19.15 0.05
CA ALA A 31 -0.66 18.58 1.07
C ALA A 31 -1.27 19.69 1.94
N ASP A 32 -2.58 19.63 2.17
CA ASP A 32 -3.22 20.50 3.14
C ASP A 32 -2.68 20.26 4.55
N GLU A 33 -2.71 21.28 5.40
CA GLU A 33 -2.25 21.23 6.79
C GLU A 33 -2.94 20.12 7.61
N SER A 34 -4.19 19.80 7.28
CA SER A 34 -4.94 18.72 7.94
C SER A 34 -4.39 17.32 7.67
N VAL A 35 -3.68 17.11 6.55
CA VAL A 35 -3.19 15.79 6.13
C VAL A 35 -1.68 15.67 6.04
N LYS A 36 -0.94 16.79 5.99
CA LYS A 36 0.50 16.76 5.71
C LYS A 36 1.31 15.84 6.63
N ASN A 37 0.88 15.70 7.89
CA ASN A 37 1.56 14.95 8.94
C ASN A 37 0.80 13.69 9.39
N ILE A 38 -0.26 13.27 8.71
CA ILE A 38 -1.03 12.09 9.15
C ILE A 38 -0.17 10.84 9.09
N THR A 39 -0.32 9.99 10.08
CA THR A 39 0.41 8.74 10.25
C THR A 39 -0.51 7.67 10.84
N LEU A 40 -0.04 6.43 10.93
CA LEU A 40 -0.83 5.38 11.59
C LEU A 40 -0.92 5.56 13.11
N ALA A 41 -0.10 6.45 13.69
CA ALA A 41 -0.21 6.79 15.12
C ALA A 41 -1.51 7.54 15.42
N ASP A 42 -2.04 8.29 14.44
CA ASP A 42 -3.29 9.07 14.59
C ASP A 42 -4.53 8.18 14.69
N LEU A 43 -4.41 6.91 14.33
CA LEU A 43 -5.45 5.89 14.48
C LEU A 43 -5.43 5.21 15.86
N GLU A 44 -4.63 5.71 16.81
CA GLU A 44 -4.45 5.18 18.17
C GLU A 44 -3.96 3.71 18.21
N ILE A 45 -3.29 3.27 17.14
CA ILE A 45 -2.79 1.91 16.97
C ILE A 45 -1.53 1.72 17.82
N LYS A 46 -1.49 0.64 18.61
CA LYS A 46 -0.34 0.29 19.45
C LYS A 46 0.43 -0.85 18.82
N VAL A 47 1.49 -0.50 18.10
CA VAL A 47 2.38 -1.48 17.50
C VAL A 47 3.36 -2.00 18.56
N ASN A 48 3.15 -3.24 19.01
CA ASN A 48 4.13 -3.95 19.85
C ASN A 48 4.89 -4.96 18.98
N ALA A 49 5.85 -4.45 18.21
CA ALA A 49 6.64 -5.23 17.27
C ALA A 49 8.12 -5.30 17.68
N SER A 50 8.77 -6.41 17.30
CA SER A 50 10.18 -6.66 17.59
C SER A 50 10.96 -7.06 16.33
N GLY A 51 12.28 -6.90 16.37
CA GLY A 51 13.15 -7.16 15.21
C GLY A 51 12.79 -6.27 14.02
N ILE A 52 12.80 -6.84 12.82
CA ILE A 52 12.49 -6.14 11.57
C ILE A 52 11.07 -5.52 11.56
N TRP A 53 10.13 -6.13 12.29
CA TRP A 53 8.75 -5.65 12.33
C TRP A 53 8.59 -4.33 13.05
N ARG A 54 9.52 -3.97 13.95
CA ARG A 54 9.49 -2.65 14.59
C ARG A 54 9.64 -1.54 13.55
N ASP A 55 10.48 -1.75 12.55
CA ASP A 55 10.77 -0.73 11.54
C ASP A 55 9.72 -0.75 10.41
N ILE A 56 9.20 -1.94 10.05
CA ILE A 56 8.11 -2.11 9.07
C ILE A 56 6.79 -1.52 9.56
N LEU A 57 6.51 -1.66 10.86
CA LEU A 57 5.24 -1.26 11.46
C LEU A 57 5.38 0.00 12.31
N ASP A 58 6.49 0.74 12.25
CA ASP A 58 6.62 2.00 12.98
C ASP A 58 5.49 2.93 12.55
N PRO A 59 4.56 3.29 13.44
CA PRO A 59 3.38 4.06 13.06
C PRO A 59 3.73 5.46 12.57
N ASN A 60 4.94 5.98 12.88
CA ASN A 60 5.42 7.28 12.37
C ASN A 60 6.06 7.17 10.98
N ASN A 61 6.38 5.95 10.53
CA ASN A 61 6.98 5.73 9.23
C ASN A 61 5.92 5.46 8.16
N VAL A 62 5.54 6.51 7.44
CA VAL A 62 4.47 6.47 6.42
C VAL A 62 4.84 5.77 5.12
N LEU A 63 6.12 5.39 4.94
CA LEU A 63 6.58 4.72 3.73
C LEU A 63 7.65 3.68 4.04
N VAL A 64 7.38 2.43 3.67
CA VAL A 64 8.28 1.30 3.86
C VAL A 64 8.46 0.58 2.53
N PHE A 65 9.71 0.30 2.16
CA PHE A 65 10.04 -0.54 1.02
C PHE A 65 10.67 -1.85 1.50
N ILE A 66 10.04 -2.97 1.19
CA ILE A 66 10.54 -4.31 1.54
C ILE A 66 11.23 -4.89 0.30
N ASP A 67 12.56 -4.86 0.31
CA ASP A 67 13.36 -5.43 -0.77
C ASP A 67 13.38 -6.97 -0.69
N THR A 68 13.01 -7.62 -1.79
CA THR A 68 12.94 -9.07 -1.94
C THR A 68 14.05 -9.65 -2.81
N CYS A 69 15.04 -8.83 -3.20
CA CYS A 69 16.09 -9.22 -4.15
C CYS A 69 16.95 -10.43 -3.70
N MET A 70 17.07 -10.63 -2.39
CA MET A 70 17.85 -11.73 -1.80
C MET A 70 17.05 -13.02 -1.63
N LEU A 71 15.74 -13.02 -1.92
CA LEU A 71 14.92 -14.22 -1.81
C LEU A 71 15.21 -15.17 -2.97
N GLU A 72 15.26 -16.46 -2.66
CA GLU A 72 15.25 -17.53 -3.66
C GLU A 72 13.87 -17.61 -4.33
N ASN A 73 13.83 -17.98 -5.61
CA ASN A 73 12.58 -18.09 -6.37
C ASN A 73 11.72 -16.80 -6.35
N ARG A 74 12.37 -15.64 -6.32
CA ARG A 74 11.73 -14.31 -6.24
C ARG A 74 11.09 -13.81 -7.53
N PHE A 75 11.27 -14.53 -8.65
CA PHE A 75 10.81 -14.07 -9.96
C PHE A 75 9.33 -14.38 -10.19
N GLU A 76 8.66 -13.51 -10.93
CA GLU A 76 7.32 -13.73 -11.42
C GLU A 76 7.25 -14.93 -12.38
N ARG A 77 6.12 -15.64 -12.35
CA ARG A 77 5.82 -16.76 -13.22
C ARG A 77 4.43 -16.61 -13.84
N PRO A 78 4.21 -17.13 -15.05
CA PRO A 78 2.86 -17.24 -15.61
C PRO A 78 2.09 -18.38 -14.93
N ARG A 79 0.77 -18.24 -14.85
CA ARG A 79 -0.13 -19.34 -14.52
C ARG A 79 -0.55 -20.08 -15.79
N ARG A 80 -0.64 -21.41 -15.76
CA ARG A 80 -1.01 -22.20 -16.96
C ARG A 80 -2.38 -21.76 -17.47
N GLY A 81 -2.43 -21.29 -18.72
CA GLY A 81 -3.66 -20.83 -19.36
C GLY A 81 -4.03 -19.37 -19.08
N SER A 82 -3.12 -18.59 -18.49
CA SER A 82 -3.29 -17.15 -18.24
C SER A 82 -2.18 -16.35 -18.91
N GLU A 83 -2.51 -15.15 -19.39
CA GLU A 83 -1.54 -14.16 -19.87
C GLU A 83 -1.02 -13.24 -18.75
N SER A 84 -1.59 -13.36 -17.54
CA SER A 84 -1.17 -12.62 -16.35
C SER A 84 0.00 -13.30 -15.64
N ARG A 85 0.59 -12.62 -14.65
CA ARG A 85 1.75 -13.08 -13.88
C ARG A 85 1.45 -13.12 -12.38
N GLU A 86 2.16 -13.98 -11.67
CA GLU A 86 2.14 -14.05 -10.21
C GLU A 86 3.56 -14.21 -9.65
N ASN A 87 3.81 -13.65 -8.47
CA ASN A 87 5.01 -13.86 -7.68
C ASN A 87 4.67 -14.69 -6.43
N PRO A 88 5.24 -15.90 -6.25
CA PRO A 88 4.95 -16.76 -5.10
C PRO A 88 5.24 -16.15 -3.72
N TRP A 89 6.11 -15.14 -3.64
CA TRP A 89 6.40 -14.45 -2.40
C TRP A 89 5.37 -13.36 -2.06
N GLY A 90 4.69 -12.80 -3.06
CA GLY A 90 3.75 -11.71 -2.86
C GLY A 90 2.67 -12.01 -1.82
N PRO A 91 1.90 -13.11 -1.93
CA PRO A 91 0.87 -13.43 -0.94
C PRO A 91 1.45 -13.73 0.44
N LYS A 92 2.65 -14.32 0.52
CA LYS A 92 3.30 -14.66 1.81
C LYS A 92 3.74 -13.41 2.57
N ILE A 93 4.30 -12.43 1.86
CA ILE A 93 4.76 -11.18 2.45
C ILE A 93 3.54 -10.34 2.84
N VAL A 94 2.60 -10.16 1.91
CA VAL A 94 1.39 -9.36 2.15
C VAL A 94 0.55 -9.94 3.28
N SER A 95 0.30 -11.24 3.32
CA SER A 95 -0.49 -11.85 4.38
C SER A 95 0.14 -11.67 5.75
N LYS A 96 1.48 -11.76 5.84
CA LYS A 96 2.21 -11.54 7.09
C LYS A 96 2.14 -10.09 7.56
N ILE A 97 2.20 -9.12 6.64
CA ILE A 97 2.05 -7.69 6.96
C ILE A 97 0.62 -7.42 7.44
N VAL A 98 -0.38 -7.91 6.72
CA VAL A 98 -1.80 -7.79 7.09
C VAL A 98 -2.05 -8.39 8.48
N GLU A 99 -1.57 -9.61 8.74
CA GLU A 99 -1.66 -10.27 10.05
C GLU A 99 -1.10 -9.37 11.16
N LYS A 100 0.09 -8.80 10.95
CA LYS A 100 0.76 -7.95 11.95
C LYS A 100 0.06 -6.61 12.17
N LEU A 101 -0.51 -6.03 11.12
CA LEU A 101 -1.32 -4.81 11.21
C LEU A 101 -2.61 -5.07 11.99
N LEU A 102 -3.29 -6.19 11.74
CA LEU A 102 -4.46 -6.62 12.51
C LEU A 102 -4.13 -6.83 13.99
N GLU A 103 -3.02 -7.52 14.29
CA GLU A 103 -2.53 -7.71 15.67
C GLU A 103 -2.23 -6.38 16.39
N SER A 104 -1.88 -5.34 15.63
CA SER A 104 -1.59 -4.00 16.16
C SER A 104 -2.86 -3.15 16.34
N GLY A 105 -4.02 -3.61 15.84
CA GLY A 105 -5.31 -2.95 15.97
C GLY A 105 -5.82 -2.22 14.72
N VAL A 106 -5.11 -2.32 13.59
CA VAL A 106 -5.61 -1.80 12.30
C VAL A 106 -6.81 -2.64 11.88
N LYS A 107 -7.93 -2.00 11.49
CA LYS A 107 -9.09 -2.74 10.98
C LYS A 107 -8.85 -3.20 9.55
N ALA A 108 -9.33 -4.40 9.21
CA ALA A 108 -9.22 -4.95 7.86
C ALA A 108 -9.76 -4.01 6.76
N GLU A 109 -10.89 -3.36 7.03
CA GLU A 109 -11.54 -2.40 6.13
C GLU A 109 -10.70 -1.14 5.84
N MET A 110 -9.72 -0.82 6.69
CA MET A 110 -8.81 0.32 6.51
C MET A 110 -7.61 -0.01 5.62
N MET A 111 -7.45 -1.29 5.23
CA MET A 111 -6.31 -1.76 4.43
C MET A 111 -6.70 -2.00 2.97
N GLY A 112 -5.78 -1.67 2.06
CA GLY A 112 -5.85 -1.94 0.64
C GLY A 112 -4.56 -2.59 0.13
N VAL A 113 -4.68 -3.54 -0.79
CA VAL A 113 -3.55 -4.12 -1.50
C VAL A 113 -3.74 -3.92 -3.00
N ILE A 114 -2.76 -3.28 -3.62
CA ILE A 114 -2.73 -3.01 -5.05
C ILE A 114 -1.62 -3.84 -5.70
N THR A 115 -1.92 -4.47 -6.83
CA THR A 115 -0.95 -5.24 -7.61
C THR A 115 -1.20 -5.05 -9.12
N PRO A 116 -0.17 -5.02 -9.98
CA PRO A 116 -0.37 -4.78 -11.42
C PRO A 116 -1.05 -5.94 -12.16
N TYR A 117 -0.98 -7.17 -11.65
CA TYR A 117 -1.44 -8.37 -12.35
C TYR A 117 -2.67 -9.02 -11.71
N ASP A 118 -3.63 -9.47 -12.54
CA ASP A 118 -4.87 -10.13 -12.10
C ASP A 118 -4.62 -11.45 -11.36
N ASP A 119 -3.75 -12.31 -11.89
CA ASP A 119 -3.40 -13.58 -11.23
C ASP A 119 -2.80 -13.35 -9.84
N GLN A 120 -1.99 -12.29 -9.70
CA GLN A 120 -1.41 -11.89 -8.43
C GLN A 120 -2.46 -11.33 -7.47
N ARG A 121 -3.41 -10.54 -7.97
CA ARG A 121 -4.56 -10.06 -7.18
C ARG A 121 -5.30 -11.25 -6.59
N ASP A 122 -5.71 -12.19 -7.45
CA ASP A 122 -6.45 -13.37 -7.02
C ASP A 122 -5.65 -14.20 -6.01
N PHE A 123 -4.35 -14.36 -6.25
CA PHE A 123 -3.50 -15.13 -5.35
C PHE A 123 -3.37 -14.44 -3.98
N ILE A 124 -3.22 -13.12 -3.92
CA ILE A 124 -3.20 -12.38 -2.65
C ILE A 124 -4.57 -12.47 -1.95
N SER A 125 -5.68 -12.26 -2.68
CA SER A 125 -7.04 -12.31 -2.12
C SER A 125 -7.34 -13.63 -1.40
N LEU A 126 -6.78 -14.75 -1.88
CA LEU A 126 -6.94 -16.06 -1.23
C LEU A 126 -6.16 -16.20 0.10
N ASN A 127 -5.26 -15.27 0.41
CA ASN A 127 -4.32 -15.34 1.55
C ASN A 127 -4.51 -14.20 2.56
N VAL A 128 -5.50 -13.34 2.39
CA VAL A 128 -5.83 -12.24 3.31
C VAL A 128 -7.33 -12.28 3.66
N PRO A 129 -7.77 -11.63 4.76
CA PRO A 129 -9.19 -11.52 5.08
C PRO A 129 -9.99 -10.86 3.96
N GLU A 130 -11.25 -11.25 3.79
CA GLU A 130 -12.14 -10.76 2.73
C GLU A 130 -12.40 -9.25 2.82
N GLU A 131 -12.33 -8.70 4.03
CA GLU A 131 -12.51 -7.27 4.32
C GLU A 131 -11.31 -6.41 3.86
N VAL A 132 -10.15 -7.03 3.60
CA VAL A 132 -8.99 -6.33 3.03
C VAL A 132 -9.23 -6.18 1.53
N GLU A 133 -9.24 -4.93 1.06
CA GLU A 133 -9.52 -4.68 -0.35
C GLU A 133 -8.31 -5.00 -1.23
N VAL A 134 -8.38 -6.05 -2.04
CA VAL A 134 -7.32 -6.41 -2.98
C VAL A 134 -7.76 -6.12 -4.42
N LYS A 135 -7.02 -5.28 -5.14
CA LYS A 135 -7.37 -4.82 -6.49
C LYS A 135 -6.15 -4.69 -7.39
N THR A 136 -6.42 -4.62 -8.69
CA THR A 136 -5.41 -4.17 -9.65
C THR A 136 -5.31 -2.65 -9.69
N VAL A 137 -4.23 -2.11 -10.24
CA VAL A 137 -4.05 -0.64 -10.40
C VAL A 137 -5.23 -0.01 -11.13
N ASP A 138 -5.69 -0.62 -12.23
CA ASP A 138 -6.85 -0.16 -13.01
C ASP A 138 -8.19 -0.30 -12.26
N GLY A 139 -8.24 -1.17 -11.25
CA GLY A 139 -9.40 -1.39 -10.38
C GLY A 139 -9.47 -0.44 -9.17
N TYR A 140 -8.47 0.42 -8.99
CA TYR A 140 -8.35 1.36 -7.86
C TYR A 140 -8.61 2.86 -8.11
N PRO A 141 -8.87 3.38 -9.33
CA PRO A 141 -9.08 4.82 -9.53
C PRO A 141 -10.17 5.40 -8.62
N GLY A 142 -9.85 6.52 -7.95
CA GLY A 142 -10.78 7.26 -7.09
C GLY A 142 -10.96 6.71 -5.68
N ARG A 143 -10.34 5.56 -5.34
CA ARG A 143 -10.41 4.95 -4.02
C ARG A 143 -9.26 5.40 -3.11
N GLU A 144 -9.43 5.19 -1.81
CA GLU A 144 -8.43 5.45 -0.77
C GLU A 144 -8.61 4.50 0.42
N LYS A 145 -7.52 4.29 1.16
CA LYS A 145 -7.40 3.49 2.38
C LYS A 145 -6.37 4.16 3.28
N GLU A 146 -6.42 3.84 4.57
CA GLU A 146 -5.45 4.35 5.55
C GLU A 146 -4.09 3.64 5.41
N VAL A 147 -4.10 2.38 4.94
CA VAL A 147 -2.92 1.53 4.69
C VAL A 147 -3.03 0.84 3.34
#